data_AF-A0A8H6BUB9-F1
#
_entry.id   AF-A0A8H6BUB9-F1
#
_cell.length_a   1.000
_cell.length_b   1.000
_cell.length_c   1.000
_cell.angle_alpha   90.00
_cell.angle_beta   90.00
_cell.angle_gamma   90.00
#
_symmetry.space_group_name_H-M   'P 1'
#
loop_
_entity.id
_entity.type
_entity.pdbx_description
1 polymer ?
#
loop_
_entity_poly.entity_id
_entity_poly.type
_entity_poly.pdbx_seq_one_letter_code
_entity_poly.pdbx_strand_id
1 'polypeptide(L)'
;MRKRDPGSAPTLGDRVAYVIIKTGGDKNYEKSEDPLYVLENSLPIDVKYYLDQQLTKPLERIFIPILGETKTKELLTGSHTRTIKVAAPKTGGLLRFAKKSEVCVSCRTPLKKDNLGALCPNCIKDGKGPDLYGNALSQMNYLENKFSRLWTECQRCQGSLHQEVLCSNKDCPIFYMRTKAQKDVHQQALELVKWDNTNW
;
A
#
# COMPACT_ATOMS: atom_id res chain seq x y z
N MET A 1 8.26 -17.24 11.95
CA MET A 1 8.76 -16.37 13.06
C MET A 1 9.96 -16.99 13.77
N ARG A 2 9.83 -18.13 14.45
CA ARG A 2 10.91 -18.77 15.25
C ARG A 2 12.27 -18.96 14.55
N LYS A 3 12.30 -19.29 13.25
CA LYS A 3 13.55 -19.43 12.48
C LYS A 3 14.23 -18.10 12.15
N ARG A 4 13.47 -17.00 12.12
CA ARG A 4 13.94 -15.66 11.74
C ARG A 4 14.36 -14.85 12.97
N ASP A 5 13.57 -14.95 14.04
CA ASP A 5 13.87 -14.38 15.34
C ASP A 5 13.33 -15.31 16.43
N PRO A 6 14.21 -16.00 17.18
CA PRO A 6 13.81 -16.88 18.27
C PRO A 6 13.17 -16.13 19.44
N GLY A 7 13.50 -14.84 19.65
CA GLY A 7 13.04 -14.05 20.79
C GLY A 7 11.59 -13.57 20.67
N SER A 8 11.06 -13.47 19.44
CA SER A 8 9.68 -13.08 19.15
C SER A 8 8.77 -14.25 18.79
N ALA A 9 9.22 -15.49 19.04
CA ALA A 9 8.44 -16.68 18.74
C ALA A 9 7.25 -16.80 19.71
N PRO A 10 6.02 -17.02 19.19
CA PRO A 10 4.85 -17.19 20.05
C PRO A 10 4.95 -18.48 20.87
N THR A 11 4.46 -18.40 22.11
CA THR A 11 4.38 -19.52 23.05
C THR A 11 3.00 -20.17 23.00
N LEU A 12 2.86 -21.33 23.66
CA LEU A 12 1.59 -22.04 23.68
C LEU A 12 0.56 -21.24 24.48
N GLY A 13 -0.52 -20.84 23.81
CA GLY A 13 -1.58 -19.99 24.39
C GLY A 13 -1.62 -18.57 23.81
N ASP A 14 -0.58 -18.13 23.09
CA ASP A 14 -0.53 -16.79 22.52
C ASP A 14 -1.39 -16.63 21.26
N ARG A 15 -2.03 -15.46 21.11
CA ARG A 15 -2.71 -15.07 19.87
C ARG A 15 -1.70 -14.52 18.88
N VAL A 16 -1.59 -15.16 17.72
CA VAL A 16 -0.66 -14.76 16.66
C VAL A 16 -1.38 -13.95 15.60
N ALA A 17 -0.99 -12.69 15.42
CA ALA A 17 -1.49 -11.86 14.33
C ALA A 17 -0.85 -12.27 12.99
N TYR A 18 -1.66 -12.35 11.94
CA TYR A 18 -1.19 -12.66 10.58
C TYR A 18 -2.02 -11.93 9.53
N VAL A 19 -1.42 -11.76 8.35
CA VAL A 19 -2.11 -11.27 7.15
C VAL A 19 -1.86 -12.23 5.99
N ILE A 20 -2.81 -12.29 5.04
CA ILE A 20 -2.71 -13.14 3.86
C ILE A 20 -2.07 -12.36 2.70
N ILE A 21 -0.89 -12.81 2.29
CA ILE A 21 -0.16 -12.23 1.16
C ILE A 21 -0.50 -12.92 -0.16
N LYS A 22 -0.35 -12.19 -1.25
CA LYS A 22 -0.50 -12.72 -2.60
C LYS A 22 0.79 -13.45 -3.01
N THR A 23 0.76 -14.77 -2.96
CA THR A 23 1.83 -15.67 -3.43
C THR A 23 1.26 -16.71 -4.41
N GLY A 24 2.14 -17.41 -5.12
CA GLY A 24 1.77 -18.45 -6.10
C GLY A 24 1.36 -19.78 -5.47
N GLY A 25 1.51 -19.97 -4.15
CA GLY A 25 0.97 -21.13 -3.45
C GLY A 25 -0.55 -21.05 -3.34
N ASP A 26 -1.25 -22.17 -3.44
CA ASP A 26 -2.73 -22.21 -3.36
C ASP A 26 -3.24 -22.24 -1.92
N LYS A 27 -2.42 -22.72 -0.98
CA LYS A 27 -2.87 -23.04 0.37
C LYS A 27 -2.69 -21.84 1.31
N ASN A 28 -3.76 -21.48 2.03
CA ASN A 28 -3.77 -20.29 2.88
C ASN A 28 -2.68 -20.27 3.96
N TYR A 29 -2.30 -21.42 4.52
CA TYR A 29 -1.25 -21.48 5.54
C TYR A 29 0.14 -21.11 5.00
N GLU A 30 0.37 -21.22 3.69
CA GLU A 30 1.60 -20.81 3.01
C GLU A 30 1.59 -19.31 2.66
N LYS A 31 0.41 -18.69 2.69
CA LYS A 31 0.17 -17.27 2.44
C LYS A 31 0.15 -16.42 3.71
N SER A 32 0.12 -17.03 4.89
CA SER A 32 0.05 -16.31 6.16
C SER A 32 1.42 -15.77 6.55
N GLU A 33 1.50 -14.46 6.80
CA GLU A 33 2.76 -13.80 7.16
C GLU A 33 2.56 -12.76 8.27
N ASP A 34 3.66 -12.43 8.97
CA ASP A 34 3.65 -11.41 10.01
C ASP A 34 3.37 -9.99 9.43
N PRO A 35 2.46 -9.20 10.01
CA PRO A 35 2.14 -7.86 9.49
C PRO A 35 3.34 -6.91 9.42
N LEU A 36 4.27 -6.98 10.38
CA LEU A 36 5.47 -6.15 10.40
C LEU A 36 6.41 -6.55 9.26
N TYR A 37 6.60 -7.86 9.06
CA TYR A 37 7.40 -8.38 7.96
C TYR A 37 6.85 -8.00 6.59
N VAL A 38 5.52 -8.01 6.44
CA VAL A 38 4.83 -7.58 5.22
C VAL A 38 5.07 -6.10 4.95
N LEU A 39 4.98 -5.25 5.97
CA LEU A 39 5.27 -3.83 5.83
C LEU A 39 6.73 -3.61 5.45
N GLU A 40 7.68 -4.23 6.13
CA GLU A 40 9.12 -4.09 5.90
C GLU A 40 9.51 -4.47 4.46
N ASN A 41 9.09 -5.65 4.01
CA ASN A 41 9.44 -6.19 2.69
C ASN A 41 8.49 -5.74 1.58
N SER A 42 7.47 -4.92 1.89
CA SER A 42 6.46 -4.45 0.94
C SER A 42 5.79 -5.60 0.17
N LEU A 43 5.42 -6.67 0.88
CA LEU A 43 4.77 -7.83 0.28
C LEU A 43 3.33 -7.48 -0.13
N PRO A 44 2.88 -7.91 -1.33
CA PRO A 44 1.53 -7.62 -1.79
C PRO A 44 0.49 -8.39 -0.98
N ILE A 45 -0.57 -7.71 -0.55
CA ILE A 45 -1.70 -8.32 0.15
C ILE A 45 -2.65 -8.96 -0.86
N ASP A 46 -3.23 -10.11 -0.52
CA ASP A 46 -4.24 -10.77 -1.35
C ASP A 46 -5.62 -10.13 -1.16
N VAL A 47 -5.85 -9.00 -1.84
CA VAL A 47 -7.11 -8.24 -1.75
C VAL A 47 -8.32 -9.10 -2.15
N LYS A 48 -8.15 -10.04 -3.09
CA LYS A 48 -9.24 -10.94 -3.53
C LYS A 48 -9.66 -11.87 -2.41
N TYR A 49 -8.69 -12.46 -1.71
CA TYR A 49 -8.97 -13.29 -0.54
C TYR A 49 -9.80 -12.53 0.51
N TYR A 50 -9.42 -11.30 0.86
CA TYR A 50 -10.17 -10.51 1.84
C TYR A 50 -11.56 -10.10 1.35
N LEU A 51 -11.70 -9.77 0.06
CA LEU A 51 -13.00 -9.46 -0.52
C LEU A 51 -13.91 -10.70 -0.46
N ASP A 52 -13.50 -11.81 -1.07
CA ASP A 52 -14.36 -12.97 -1.31
C ASP A 52 -14.60 -13.81 -0.05
N GLN A 53 -13.57 -14.00 0.79
CA GLN A 53 -13.65 -14.90 1.92
C GLN A 53 -14.05 -14.22 3.23
N GLN A 54 -13.70 -12.95 3.41
CA GLN A 54 -13.94 -12.22 4.67
C GLN A 54 -15.12 -11.26 4.57
N LEU A 55 -15.25 -10.49 3.48
CA LEU A 55 -16.28 -9.46 3.38
C LEU A 55 -17.55 -9.94 2.67
N THR A 56 -17.45 -10.68 1.56
CA THR A 56 -18.60 -11.07 0.75
C THR A 56 -19.63 -11.87 1.55
N LYS A 57 -19.24 -12.92 2.26
CA LYS A 57 -20.20 -13.81 2.94
C LYS A 57 -20.99 -13.11 4.07
N PRO A 58 -20.38 -12.31 4.96
CA PRO A 58 -21.14 -11.53 5.94
C PRO A 58 -22.07 -10.50 5.28
N LEU A 59 -21.61 -9.82 4.24
CA LEU A 59 -22.41 -8.80 3.54
C LEU A 59 -23.61 -9.45 2.84
N GLU A 60 -23.42 -10.59 2.17
CA GLU A 60 -24.50 -11.35 1.55
C GLU A 60 -25.57 -11.74 2.57
N ARG A 61 -25.18 -12.23 3.75
CA ARG A 61 -26.14 -12.60 4.81
C ARG A 61 -27.00 -11.42 5.28
N ILE A 62 -26.45 -10.21 5.30
CA ILE A 62 -27.16 -8.99 5.74
C ILE A 62 -28.07 -8.46 4.64
N PHE A 63 -27.59 -8.45 3.39
CA PHE A 63 -28.27 -7.77 2.29
C PHE A 63 -29.24 -8.65 1.50
N ILE A 64 -29.03 -9.96 1.43
CA ILE A 64 -29.94 -10.89 0.72
C ILE A 64 -31.40 -10.77 1.23
N PRO A 65 -31.67 -10.73 2.54
CA PRO A 65 -33.05 -10.61 3.04
C PRO A 65 -33.75 -9.29 2.65
N ILE A 66 -32.99 -8.24 2.34
CA ILE A 66 -33.52 -6.90 2.04
C ILE A 66 -33.64 -6.67 0.52
N LEU A 67 -32.59 -7.03 -0.23
CA LEU A 67 -32.43 -6.67 -1.64
C LEU A 67 -32.64 -7.86 -2.60
N GLY A 68 -32.67 -9.09 -2.09
CA GLY A 68 -32.62 -10.31 -2.88
C GLY A 68 -31.20 -10.66 -3.37
N GLU A 69 -31.03 -11.88 -3.88
CA GLU A 69 -29.70 -12.41 -4.25
C GLU A 69 -29.04 -11.70 -5.42
N THR A 70 -29.82 -11.34 -6.46
CA THR A 70 -29.28 -10.78 -7.70
C THR A 70 -28.67 -9.40 -7.48
N LYS A 71 -29.41 -8.48 -6.85
CA LYS A 71 -28.93 -7.13 -6.53
C LYS A 71 -27.77 -7.12 -5.55
N THR A 72 -27.74 -8.06 -4.61
CA THR A 72 -26.65 -8.14 -3.63
C THR A 72 -25.32 -8.52 -4.30
N LYS A 73 -25.35 -9.45 -5.27
CA LYS A 73 -24.15 -9.84 -6.02
C LYS A 73 -23.62 -8.70 -6.90
N GLU A 74 -24.51 -7.88 -7.46
CA GLU A 74 -24.14 -6.67 -8.22
C GLU A 74 -23.45 -5.60 -7.35
N LEU A 75 -23.59 -5.60 -6.03
CA LEU A 75 -22.88 -4.64 -5.17
C LEU A 75 -21.38 -4.88 -5.18
N LEU A 76 -20.98 -6.16 -5.17
CA LEU A 76 -19.58 -6.58 -5.06
C LEU A 76 -18.94 -6.82 -6.44
N THR A 77 -19.75 -7.05 -7.47
CA THR A 77 -19.31 -7.31 -8.84
C THR A 77 -19.94 -6.32 -9.80
N GLY A 78 -19.13 -5.61 -10.62
CA GLY A 78 -19.71 -4.64 -11.55
C GLY A 78 -18.71 -3.76 -12.26
N SER A 79 -19.23 -2.75 -12.96
CA SER A 79 -18.45 -1.72 -13.65
C SER A 79 -17.77 -0.77 -12.65
N HIS A 80 -18.39 -0.51 -11.50
CA HIS A 80 -17.89 0.35 -10.42
C HIS A 80 -16.68 -0.22 -9.67
N THR A 81 -16.45 -1.54 -9.70
CA THR A 81 -15.33 -2.20 -9.01
C THR A 81 -14.13 -2.53 -9.91
N ARG A 82 -14.14 -2.12 -11.18
CA ARG A 82 -13.07 -2.45 -12.16
C ARG A 82 -11.72 -1.79 -11.91
N THR A 83 -11.65 -0.80 -11.01
CA THR A 83 -10.40 -0.11 -10.69
C THR A 83 -9.62 -0.88 -9.63
N ILE A 84 -8.70 -1.75 -10.07
CA ILE A 84 -7.85 -2.54 -9.16
C ILE A 84 -6.48 -1.89 -9.03
N LYS A 85 -6.09 -1.52 -7.80
CA LYS A 85 -4.72 -1.15 -7.47
C LYS A 85 -3.99 -2.39 -6.94
N VAL A 86 -3.04 -2.92 -7.72
CA VAL A 86 -2.18 -4.03 -7.29
C VAL A 86 -0.80 -3.48 -6.98
N ALA A 87 -0.36 -3.61 -5.73
CA ALA A 87 1.02 -3.33 -5.36
C ALA A 87 1.93 -4.38 -5.99
N ALA A 88 2.99 -3.96 -6.68
CA ALA A 88 4.00 -4.87 -7.21
C ALA A 88 4.96 -5.28 -6.07
N PRO A 89 5.30 -6.56 -5.93
CA PRO A 89 6.33 -6.99 -4.98
C PRO A 89 7.68 -6.37 -5.36
N LYS A 90 8.39 -5.78 -4.39
CA LYS A 90 9.72 -5.18 -4.61
C LYS A 90 10.85 -6.21 -4.60
N THR A 91 10.62 -7.37 -3.99
CA THR A 91 11.65 -8.39 -3.75
C THR A 91 11.21 -9.75 -4.29
N GLY A 92 11.97 -10.30 -5.25
CA GLY A 92 11.80 -11.65 -5.77
C GLY A 92 12.98 -12.02 -6.69
N GLY A 93 13.32 -13.31 -6.77
CA GLY A 93 14.48 -13.79 -7.55
C GLY A 93 14.44 -13.36 -9.02
N LEU A 94 13.24 -13.37 -9.62
CA LEU A 94 13.03 -12.94 -11.01
C LEU A 94 13.05 -11.40 -11.17
N LEU A 95 12.57 -10.66 -10.16
CA LEU A 95 12.49 -9.19 -10.18
C LEU A 95 13.86 -8.52 -10.09
N ARG A 96 14.90 -9.23 -9.63
CA ARG A 96 16.28 -8.71 -9.62
C ARG A 96 16.84 -8.41 -11.01
N PHE A 97 16.32 -9.08 -12.05
CA PHE A 97 16.75 -8.88 -13.44
C PHE A 97 15.81 -7.97 -14.23
N ALA A 98 14.70 -7.54 -13.63
CA ALA A 98 13.73 -6.68 -14.28
C ALA A 98 14.19 -5.21 -14.21
N LYS A 99 14.38 -4.57 -15.37
CA LYS A 99 14.61 -3.12 -15.42
C LYS A 99 13.26 -2.40 -15.35
N LYS A 100 13.07 -1.56 -14.34
CA LYS A 100 11.87 -0.72 -14.22
C LYS A 100 11.85 0.29 -15.37
N SER A 101 10.85 0.22 -16.24
CA SER A 101 10.54 1.27 -17.20
C SER A 101 9.65 2.31 -16.53
N GLU A 102 10.01 3.58 -16.71
CA GLU A 102 9.17 4.68 -16.25
C GLU A 102 8.03 4.90 -17.26
N VAL A 103 6.85 5.26 -16.77
CA VAL A 103 5.63 5.43 -17.56
C VAL A 103 5.07 6.82 -17.35
N CYS A 104 4.45 7.39 -18.39
CA CYS A 104 3.76 8.67 -18.29
C CYS A 104 2.62 8.60 -17.27
N VAL A 105 2.55 9.56 -16.35
CA VAL A 105 1.52 9.61 -15.30
C VAL A 105 0.10 9.68 -15.88
N SER A 106 -0.08 10.38 -17.01
CA SER A 106 -1.40 10.55 -17.64
C SER A 106 -1.82 9.34 -18.47
N CYS A 107 -1.04 9.01 -19.51
CA CYS A 107 -1.45 8.01 -20.52
C CYS A 107 -0.85 6.62 -20.32
N ARG A 108 0.02 6.43 -19.32
CA ARG A 108 0.73 5.16 -19.02
C ARG A 108 1.62 4.64 -20.15
N THR A 109 1.90 5.45 -21.18
CA THR A 109 2.87 5.11 -22.23
C THR A 109 4.28 5.02 -21.63
N PRO A 110 5.08 3.99 -21.95
CA PRO A 110 6.45 3.88 -21.46
C PRO A 110 7.30 5.04 -22.00
N LEU A 111 8.06 5.67 -21.09
CA LEU A 111 8.96 6.76 -21.40
C LEU A 111 10.28 6.22 -21.96
N LYS A 112 10.88 6.99 -22.88
CA LYS A 112 12.22 6.69 -23.41
C LYS A 112 13.26 6.89 -22.30
N LYS A 113 14.39 6.19 -22.41
CA LYS A 113 15.47 6.23 -21.41
C LYS A 113 16.01 7.65 -21.14
N ASP A 114 15.92 8.53 -22.13
CA ASP A 114 16.42 9.91 -22.04
C ASP A 114 15.43 10.85 -21.35
N ASN A 115 14.15 10.45 -21.23
CA ASN A 115 13.14 11.25 -20.55
C ASN A 115 13.03 10.83 -19.08
N LEU A 116 13.65 11.64 -18.21
CA LEU A 116 13.59 11.49 -16.75
C LEU A 116 12.36 12.17 -16.12
N GLY A 117 11.51 12.81 -16.95
CA GLY A 117 10.32 13.52 -16.53
C GLY A 117 9.12 12.61 -16.19
N ALA A 118 8.06 13.20 -15.64
CA ALA A 118 6.83 12.52 -15.27
C ALA A 118 5.85 12.32 -16.47
N LEU A 119 6.02 13.09 -17.54
CA LEU A 119 5.10 13.13 -18.68
C LEU A 119 5.78 12.82 -20.01
N CYS A 120 5.00 12.28 -20.95
CA CYS A 120 5.43 12.12 -22.34
C CYS A 120 5.22 13.42 -23.13
N PRO A 121 5.94 13.61 -24.25
CA PRO A 121 5.83 14.83 -25.06
C PRO A 121 4.41 15.16 -25.53
N ASN A 122 3.57 14.14 -25.76
CA ASN A 122 2.19 14.35 -26.18
C ASN A 122 1.33 14.90 -25.04
N CYS A 123 1.47 14.36 -23.82
CA CYS A 123 0.70 14.84 -22.67
C CYS A 123 1.15 16.22 -22.17
N ILE A 124 2.40 16.62 -22.47
CA ILE A 124 2.89 17.98 -22.25
C ILE A 124 2.19 18.93 -23.22
N LYS A 125 2.16 18.59 -24.52
CA LYS A 125 1.44 19.37 -25.55
C LYS A 125 -0.06 19.49 -25.28
N ASP A 126 -0.67 18.46 -24.69
CA ASP A 126 -2.07 18.49 -24.26
C ASP A 126 -2.35 19.47 -23.10
N GLY A 127 -1.32 20.06 -22.48
CA GLY A 127 -1.48 21.02 -21.39
C GLY A 127 -1.91 20.41 -20.05
N LYS A 128 -1.87 19.08 -19.89
CA LYS A 128 -2.33 18.37 -18.67
C LYS A 128 -1.34 18.44 -17.51
N GLY A 129 -0.16 19.01 -17.72
CA GLY A 129 0.93 19.03 -16.75
C GLY A 129 0.60 19.74 -15.43
N PRO A 130 0.12 21.01 -15.46
CA PRO A 130 -0.11 21.78 -14.25
C PRO A 130 -1.13 21.12 -13.31
N ASP A 131 -2.21 20.58 -13.86
CA ASP A 131 -3.25 19.90 -13.08
C ASP A 131 -2.73 18.64 -12.40
N LEU A 132 -1.95 17.82 -13.13
CA LEU A 132 -1.39 16.59 -12.58
C LEU A 132 -0.32 16.89 -11.52
N TYR A 133 0.48 17.93 -11.72
CA TYR A 133 1.46 18.38 -10.73
C TYR A 133 0.78 18.95 -9.48
N GLY A 134 -0.28 19.75 -9.63
CA GLY A 134 -1.09 20.24 -8.52
C GLY A 134 -1.69 19.10 -7.69
N ASN A 135 -2.16 18.03 -8.34
CA ASN A 135 -2.62 16.82 -7.67
C ASN A 135 -1.48 16.06 -6.95
N ALA A 136 -0.29 15.99 -7.54
CA ALA A 136 0.87 15.36 -6.90
C ALA A 136 1.35 16.13 -5.66
N LEU A 137 1.33 17.47 -5.72
CA LEU A 137 1.64 18.35 -4.59
C LEU A 137 0.60 18.26 -3.48
N SER A 138 -0.70 18.27 -3.81
CA SER A 138 -1.75 18.14 -2.81
C SER A 138 -1.67 16.79 -2.08
N GLN A 139 -1.36 15.72 -2.82
CA GLN A 139 -1.13 14.40 -2.24
C GLN A 139 0.10 14.37 -1.32
N MET A 140 1.21 15.03 -1.69
CA MET A 140 2.39 15.14 -0.84
C MET A 140 2.07 15.86 0.46
N ASN A 141 1.43 17.04 0.38
CA ASN A 141 1.04 17.81 1.56
C ASN A 141 0.14 16.99 2.51
N TYR A 142 -0.80 16.21 1.96
CA TYR A 142 -1.61 15.30 2.78
C TYR A 142 -0.76 14.24 3.50
N LEU A 143 0.18 13.61 2.79
CA LEU A 143 1.03 12.56 3.35
C LEU A 143 2.00 13.09 4.40
N GLU A 144 2.60 14.26 4.18
CA GLU A 144 3.47 14.95 5.14
C GLU A 144 2.72 15.27 6.44
N ASN A 145 1.55 15.89 6.33
CA ASN A 145 0.71 16.18 7.50
C ASN A 145 0.34 14.90 8.27
N LYS A 146 -0.01 13.84 7.55
CA LYS A 146 -0.34 12.54 8.15
C LYS A 146 0.86 11.93 8.88
N PHE A 147 2.05 11.98 8.27
CA PHE A 147 3.28 11.51 8.89
C PHE A 147 3.60 12.29 10.16
N SER A 148 3.61 13.62 10.09
CA SER A 148 3.90 14.50 11.22
C SER A 148 2.95 14.27 12.39
N ARG A 149 1.63 14.13 12.12
CA ARG A 149 0.65 13.83 13.16
C ARG A 149 0.91 12.48 13.83
N LEU A 150 1.09 11.41 13.06
CA LEU A 150 1.28 10.07 13.64
C LEU A 150 2.56 9.96 14.48
N TRP A 151 3.66 10.57 14.03
CA TRP A 151 4.93 10.50 14.74
C TRP A 151 4.97 11.39 15.99
N THR A 152 4.36 12.57 15.95
CA THR A 152 4.24 13.43 17.14
C THR A 152 3.32 12.83 18.20
N GLU A 153 2.24 12.15 17.82
CA GLU A 153 1.40 11.39 18.77
C GLU A 153 2.20 10.26 19.45
N CYS A 154 3.07 9.57 18.72
CA CYS A 154 3.96 8.58 19.31
C CYS A 154 4.93 9.18 20.34
N GLN A 155 5.53 10.34 20.06
CA GLN A 155 6.42 11.02 21.02
C GLN A 155 5.66 11.48 22.28
N ARG A 156 4.45 12.00 22.12
CA ARG A 156 3.58 12.37 23.24
C ARG A 156 3.22 11.16 24.10
N CYS A 157 2.86 10.04 23.46
CA CYS A 157 2.54 8.79 24.14
C CYS A 157 3.74 8.23 24.91
N GLN A 158 4.97 8.35 24.38
CA GLN A 158 6.19 7.98 25.08
C GLN A 158 6.53 8.93 26.24
N GLY A 159 6.15 10.20 26.15
CA GLY A 159 6.49 11.24 27.13
C GLY A 159 7.89 11.81 26.98
N SER A 160 8.63 11.44 25.93
CA SER A 160 9.98 11.95 25.63
C SER A 160 10.03 12.53 24.22
N LEU A 161 10.54 13.76 24.10
CA LEU A 161 10.80 14.42 22.82
C LEU A 161 12.24 14.22 22.33
N HIS A 162 13.14 13.80 23.22
CA HIS A 162 14.59 13.75 22.97
C HIS A 162 15.10 12.33 22.72
N GLN A 163 14.30 11.32 23.02
CA GLN A 163 14.64 9.91 22.82
C GLN A 163 13.89 9.33 21.63
N GLU A 164 14.45 8.26 21.06
CA GLU A 164 13.80 7.52 19.99
C GLU A 164 12.55 6.77 20.48
N VAL A 165 11.54 6.65 19.60
CA VAL A 165 10.30 5.96 19.90
C VAL A 165 10.43 4.45 19.66
N LEU A 166 10.89 3.72 20.68
CA LEU A 166 11.02 2.25 20.66
C LEU A 166 9.75 1.53 21.17
N CYS A 167 8.59 1.84 20.55
CA CYS A 167 7.32 1.21 20.90
C CYS A 167 7.10 -0.11 20.15
N SER A 168 6.69 -1.17 20.85
CA SER A 168 6.36 -2.51 20.33
C SER A 168 4.88 -2.90 20.50
N ASN A 169 4.01 -1.97 20.92
CA ASN A 169 2.59 -2.23 21.14
C ASN A 169 1.85 -2.43 19.80
N LYS A 170 1.61 -3.69 19.44
CA LYS A 170 0.93 -4.10 18.20
C LYS A 170 -0.58 -3.85 18.19
N ASP A 171 -1.18 -3.65 19.35
CA ASP A 171 -2.62 -3.36 19.49
C ASP A 171 -2.93 -1.87 19.28
N CYS A 172 -1.90 -1.01 19.28
CA CYS A 172 -2.06 0.40 18.99
C CYS A 172 -2.39 0.61 17.49
N PRO A 173 -3.46 1.33 17.13
CA PRO A 173 -3.79 1.58 15.72
C PRO A 173 -2.71 2.38 14.99
N ILE A 174 -1.94 3.20 15.70
CA ILE A 174 -0.85 4.01 15.12
C ILE A 174 0.37 3.14 14.77
N PHE A 175 0.56 1.99 15.41
CA PHE A 175 1.78 1.19 15.32
C PHE A 175 2.17 0.81 13.88
N TYR A 176 1.23 0.26 13.12
CA TYR A 176 1.44 -0.06 11.70
C TYR A 176 1.27 1.16 10.79
N MET A 177 0.38 2.08 11.17
CA MET A 177 0.08 3.29 10.38
C MET A 177 1.27 4.23 10.26
N ARG A 178 2.07 4.43 11.32
CA ARG A 178 3.24 5.32 11.31
C ARG A 178 4.32 4.84 10.33
N THR A 179 4.57 3.52 10.30
CA THR A 179 5.55 2.90 9.39
C THR A 179 5.06 2.98 7.94
N LYS A 180 3.77 2.76 7.71
CA LYS A 180 3.17 2.96 6.38
C LYS A 180 3.26 4.42 5.93
N ALA A 181 2.88 5.37 6.78
CA ALA A 181 2.93 6.80 6.45
C ALA A 181 4.36 7.26 6.10
N GLN A 182 5.37 6.77 6.83
CA GLN A 182 6.77 7.02 6.52
C GLN A 182 7.15 6.53 5.12
N LYS A 183 6.74 5.31 4.74
CA LYS A 183 7.00 4.75 3.41
C LYS A 183 6.25 5.48 2.31
N ASP A 184 5.00 5.84 2.55
CA ASP A 184 4.15 6.54 1.59
C ASP A 184 4.73 7.94 1.29
N VAL A 185 5.15 8.71 2.31
CA VAL A 185 5.82 10.01 2.13
C VAL A 185 7.12 9.87 1.35
N HIS A 186 7.97 8.91 1.73
CA HIS A 186 9.24 8.70 1.05
C HIS A 186 9.04 8.33 -0.43
N GLN A 187 8.05 7.48 -0.74
CA GLN A 187 7.73 7.13 -2.11
C GLN A 187 7.18 8.32 -2.90
N GLN A 188 6.28 9.11 -2.32
CA GLN A 188 5.73 10.29 -2.97
C GLN A 188 6.81 11.35 -3.26
N ALA A 189 7.76 11.53 -2.34
CA ALA A 189 8.90 12.42 -2.54
C ALA A 189 9.74 12.02 -3.77
N LEU A 190 10.03 10.72 -3.93
CA LEU A 190 10.75 10.21 -5.11
C LEU A 190 9.96 10.38 -6.41
N GLU A 191 8.62 10.32 -6.34
CA GLU A 191 7.76 10.59 -7.50
C GLU A 191 7.73 12.09 -7.84
N LEU A 192 7.81 12.98 -6.85
CA LEU A 192 7.87 14.43 -7.06
C LEU A 192 9.14 14.89 -7.79
N VAL A 193 10.30 14.29 -7.50
CA VAL A 193 11.57 14.60 -8.20
C VAL A 193 11.46 14.43 -9.73
N LYS A 194 10.56 13.59 -10.21
CA LYS A 194 10.33 13.42 -11.66
C LYS A 194 9.68 14.63 -12.31
N TRP A 195 8.92 15.41 -11.55
CA TRP A 195 8.29 16.63 -12.04
C TRP A 195 9.32 17.75 -12.23
N ASP A 196 10.36 17.82 -11.39
CA ASP A 196 11.47 18.78 -11.54
C ASP A 196 12.25 18.53 -12.85
N ASN A 197 12.34 17.27 -13.26
CA ASN A 197 13.00 16.86 -14.51
C ASN A 197 12.08 16.92 -15.74
N THR A 198 10.82 17.34 -15.56
CA THR A 198 9.89 17.49 -16.68
C THR A 198 10.14 18.85 -17.33
N ASN A 199 10.63 18.85 -18.57
CA ASN A 199 10.72 20.06 -19.37
C ASN A 199 9.31 20.49 -19.78
N TRP A 200 8.84 21.58 -19.17
CA TRP A 200 7.52 22.18 -19.35
C TRP A 200 7.38 22.87 -20.71
#